data_AF-B4SC24-F1
#
_entry.id   AF-B4SC24-F1
#
_cell.length_a   1.000
_cell.length_b   1.000
_cell.length_c   1.000
_cell.angle_alpha   90.00
_cell.angle_beta   90.00
_cell.angle_gamma   90.00
#
_symmetry.space_group_name_H-M   'P 1'
#
loop_
_entity.id
_entity.type
_entity.pdbx_description
1 polymer ?
#
loop_
_entity_poly.entity_id
_entity_poly.type
_entity_poly.pdbx_seq_one_letter_code
_entity_poly.pdbx_strand_id
1 'polypeptide(L)'
;MIDPRRIRLLNEKHDGEGAVIYWMSRDQRVRHNWALLFARRKAELLQQPLVVLFTLAPTFLGAPLRHYDFMLKGLREVEADLKTLNIPFLLLQSQPPKRTTSTV
;
A
#
# COMPACT_ATOMS: atom_id res chain seq x y z
N MET A 1 -16.03 -1.98 14.82
CA MET A 1 -14.85 -1.50 15.57
C MET A 1 -13.64 -2.32 15.15
N ILE A 2 -12.49 -1.71 14.89
CA ILE A 2 -11.26 -2.45 14.52
C ILE A 2 -10.60 -2.94 15.81
N ASP A 3 -10.26 -4.22 15.89
CA ASP A 3 -9.59 -4.81 17.05
C ASP A 3 -8.16 -4.22 17.19
N PRO A 4 -7.83 -3.55 18.31
CA PRO A 4 -6.51 -2.97 18.53
C PRO A 4 -5.35 -3.97 18.40
N ARG A 5 -5.59 -5.27 18.67
CA ARG A 5 -4.58 -6.33 18.56
C ARG A 5 -4.13 -6.58 17.12
N ARG A 6 -4.86 -6.07 16.13
CA ARG A 6 -4.50 -6.15 14.70
C ARG A 6 -3.59 -5.01 14.25
N ILE A 7 -3.32 -4.04 15.13
CA ILE A 7 -2.55 -2.83 14.83
C ILE A 7 -1.27 -2.85 15.66
N ARG A 8 -0.15 -2.55 15.01
CA ARG A 8 1.14 -2.37 15.69
C ARG A 8 1.80 -1.10 15.16
N LEU A 9 2.15 -0.19 16.06
CA LEU A 9 2.97 0.98 15.73
C LEU A 9 4.39 0.52 15.41
N LEU A 10 4.93 0.97 14.27
CA LEU A 10 6.30 0.65 13.85
C LEU A 10 7.31 1.74 14.22
N ASN A 11 6.83 2.91 14.62
CA ASN A 11 7.61 4.05 15.10
C ASN A 11 6.74 4.93 16.01
N GLU A 12 7.37 5.89 16.69
CA GLU A 12 6.73 6.80 17.66
C GLU A 12 6.48 8.21 17.06
N LYS A 13 6.38 8.32 15.74
CA LYS A 13 6.11 9.62 15.11
C LYS A 13 4.64 10.00 15.27
N HIS A 14 4.40 11.27 15.55
CA HIS A 14 3.06 11.84 15.58
C HIS A 14 2.47 11.90 14.17
N ASP A 15 1.14 11.88 14.09
CA ASP A 15 0.43 12.09 12.83
C ASP A 15 0.73 13.51 12.32
N GLY A 16 1.05 13.63 11.03
CA GLY A 16 1.29 14.91 10.37
C GLY A 16 0.08 15.41 9.58
N GLU A 17 0.23 16.59 8.99
CA GLU A 17 -0.70 17.07 7.96
C GLU A 17 -0.49 16.33 6.63
N GLY A 18 -1.58 16.07 5.91
CA GLY A 18 -1.53 15.45 4.58
C GLY A 18 -2.39 14.20 4.46
N ALA A 19 -2.15 13.40 3.43
CA ALA A 19 -2.93 12.18 3.19
C ALA A 19 -2.48 11.03 4.11
N VAL A 20 -3.43 10.23 4.60
CA VAL A 20 -3.13 8.91 5.13
C VAL A 20 -2.82 7.98 3.97
N ILE A 21 -1.65 7.35 3.99
CA ILE A 21 -1.20 6.43 2.94
C ILE A 21 -1.32 5.00 3.43
N TYR A 22 -2.16 4.19 2.77
CA TYR A 22 -2.11 2.74 2.91
C TYR A 22 -1.11 2.16 1.90
N TRP A 23 0.07 1.77 2.38
CA TRP A 23 1.02 1.02 1.57
C TRP A 23 0.58 -0.44 1.45
N MET A 24 -0.09 -0.75 0.35
CA MET A 24 -0.53 -2.09 -0.01
C MET A 24 0.67 -2.90 -0.53
N SER A 25 0.86 -4.09 0.04
CA SER A 25 1.92 -5.02 -0.39
C SER A 25 1.38 -6.45 -0.48
N ARG A 26 1.06 -7.07 0.66
CA ARG A 26 0.59 -8.47 0.73
C ARG A 26 -0.90 -8.61 0.38
N ASP A 27 -1.76 -7.85 1.05
CA ASP A 27 -3.21 -7.97 0.93
C ASP A 27 -3.75 -7.13 -0.24
N GLN A 28 -3.53 -7.62 -1.47
CA GLN A 28 -3.93 -6.96 -2.73
C GLN A 28 -5.43 -7.12 -3.02
N ARG A 29 -6.27 -6.58 -2.14
CA ARG A 29 -7.74 -6.60 -2.26
C ARG A 29 -8.35 -5.40 -1.55
N VAL A 30 -9.54 -4.98 -2.01
CA VAL A 30 -10.31 -3.91 -1.38
C VAL A 30 -11.24 -4.45 -0.29
N ARG A 31 -12.05 -5.46 -0.63
CA ARG A 31 -13.00 -6.06 0.31
C ARG A 31 -12.28 -6.89 1.38
N HIS A 32 -12.81 -6.85 2.61
CA HIS A 32 -12.30 -7.62 3.75
C HIS A 32 -10.79 -7.42 4.00
N ASN A 33 -10.32 -6.18 3.87
CA ASN A 33 -8.94 -5.79 4.13
C ASN A 33 -8.86 -4.93 5.40
N TRP A 34 -8.38 -5.53 6.50
CA TRP A 34 -8.27 -4.85 7.79
C TRP A 34 -7.32 -3.65 7.76
N ALA A 35 -6.25 -3.71 6.97
CA ALA A 35 -5.31 -2.60 6.86
C ALA A 35 -5.93 -1.40 6.13
N LEU A 36 -6.68 -1.66 5.05
CA LEU A 36 -7.43 -0.61 4.35
C LEU A 36 -8.55 -0.01 5.22
N LEU A 37 -9.29 -0.85 5.95
CA LEU A 37 -10.31 -0.39 6.90
C LEU A 37 -9.70 0.50 7.99
N PHE A 38 -8.54 0.13 8.51
CA PHE A 38 -7.82 0.93 9.50
C PHE A 38 -7.35 2.26 8.92
N ALA A 39 -6.75 2.25 7.72
CA ALA A 39 -6.30 3.46 7.05
C ALA A 39 -7.48 4.42 6.78
N ARG A 40 -8.63 3.90 6.34
CA ARG A 40 -9.86 4.70 6.17
C ARG A 40 -10.33 5.30 7.48
N ARG A 41 -10.41 4.51 8.56
CA ARG A 41 -10.82 5.01 9.88
C ARG A 41 -9.86 6.09 10.38
N LYS A 42 -8.55 5.91 10.18
CA LYS A 42 -7.53 6.89 10.55
C LYS A 42 -7.69 8.19 9.76
N ALA A 43 -7.90 8.10 8.45
CA ALA A 43 -8.15 9.25 7.57
C ALA A 43 -9.40 10.04 7.99
N GLU A 44 -10.49 9.35 8.35
CA GLU A 44 -11.70 9.98 8.88
C GLU A 44 -11.46 10.72 10.21
N LEU A 45 -10.73 10.09 11.15
CA LEU A 45 -10.43 10.69 12.44
C LEU A 45 -9.54 11.94 12.32
N LEU A 46 -8.61 11.93 11.36
CA LEU A 46 -7.74 13.06 11.08
C LEU A 46 -8.36 14.10 10.13
N GLN A 47 -9.55 13.83 9.59
CA GLN A 47 -10.20 14.64 8.55
C GLN A 47 -9.30 14.87 7.32
N GLN A 48 -8.57 13.82 6.92
CA GLN A 48 -7.57 13.84 5.86
C GLN A 48 -7.95 12.88 4.73
N PRO A 49 -7.44 13.10 3.50
CA PRO A 49 -7.67 12.18 2.40
C PRO A 49 -6.94 10.84 2.64
N LEU A 50 -7.48 9.78 2.04
CA LEU A 50 -6.85 8.45 2.01
C LEU A 50 -6.33 8.16 0.61
N VAL A 51 -5.10 7.66 0.51
CA VAL A 51 -4.51 7.17 -0.73
C VAL A 51 -3.99 5.75 -0.52
N VAL A 52 -4.18 4.88 -1.52
CA VAL A 52 -3.56 3.56 -1.55
C VAL A 52 -2.33 3.60 -2.45
N LEU A 53 -1.20 3.12 -1.94
CA LEU A 53 0.06 3.05 -2.65
C LEU A 53 0.48 1.59 -2.82
N PHE A 54 0.86 1.19 -4.03
CA PHE A 54 1.55 -0.06 -4.30
C PHE A 54 2.91 0.22 -4.94
N THR A 55 3.95 -0.46 -4.47
CA THR A 55 5.32 -0.34 -5.03
C THR A 55 5.69 -1.63 -5.77
N LEU A 56 5.83 -1.54 -7.08
CA LEU A 56 6.24 -2.63 -7.94
C LEU A 56 7.78 -2.79 -7.91
N ALA A 57 8.24 -3.90 -7.34
CA ALA A 57 9.66 -4.25 -7.39
C ALA A 57 10.03 -4.74 -8.80
N PRO A 58 11.10 -4.18 -9.44
CA PRO A 58 11.53 -4.59 -10.78
C PRO A 58 11.97 -6.05 -10.82
N THR A 59 12.51 -6.55 -9.71
CA THR A 59 12.79 -7.96 -9.47
C THR A 59 12.34 -8.32 -8.06
N PHE A 60 11.40 -9.24 -7.95
CA PHE A 60 10.95 -9.78 -6.66
C PHE A 60 11.27 -11.27 -6.61
N LEU A 61 12.32 -11.63 -5.87
CA LEU A 61 12.71 -13.03 -5.60
C LEU A 61 12.86 -13.93 -6.84
N GLY A 62 13.22 -13.36 -8.01
CA GLY A 62 13.30 -14.13 -9.26
C GLY A 62 11.95 -14.63 -9.78
N ALA A 63 10.84 -13.99 -9.38
CA ALA A 63 9.50 -14.40 -9.80
C ALA A 63 9.38 -14.39 -11.33
N PRO A 64 8.83 -15.47 -11.93
CA PRO A 64 8.64 -15.56 -13.37
C PRO A 64 7.57 -14.57 -13.85
N LEU A 65 7.63 -14.19 -15.14
CA LEU A 65 6.71 -13.24 -15.76
C LEU A 65 5.23 -13.52 -15.49
N ARG A 66 4.83 -14.80 -15.44
CA ARG A 66 3.45 -15.22 -15.13
C ARG A 66 2.94 -14.74 -13.76
N HIS A 67 3.81 -14.61 -12.76
CA HIS A 67 3.42 -14.11 -11.44
C HIS A 67 3.10 -12.61 -11.53
N TYR A 68 3.91 -11.85 -12.26
CA TYR A 68 3.66 -10.44 -12.50
C TYR A 68 2.41 -10.21 -13.34
N ASP A 69 2.19 -11.01 -14.39
CA ASP A 69 0.99 -10.92 -15.22
C ASP A 69 -0.28 -11.12 -14.38
N PHE A 70 -0.32 -12.18 -13.55
CA PHE A 70 -1.43 -12.43 -12.63
C PHE A 70 -1.64 -11.28 -11.64
N MET A 71 -0.56 -10.82 -11.00
CA MET A 71 -0.59 -9.73 -10.02
C MET A 71 -1.10 -8.42 -10.64
N LEU A 72 -0.58 -8.03 -11.80
CA LEU A 72 -0.95 -6.78 -12.47
C LEU A 72 -2.41 -6.80 -12.95
N LYS A 73 -2.93 -7.95 -13.38
CA LYS A 73 -4.36 -8.12 -13.68
C LYS A 73 -5.20 -7.91 -12.42
N GLY A 74 -4.82 -8.52 -11.30
CA GLY A 74 -5.50 -8.31 -10.02
C GLY A 74 -5.42 -6.85 -9.52
N LEU A 75 -4.28 -6.18 -9.68
CA LEU A 75 -4.12 -4.77 -9.29
C LEU A 75 -5.00 -3.84 -10.13
N ARG A 76 -5.29 -4.17 -11.39
CA ARG A 76 -6.26 -3.43 -12.22
C ARG A 76 -7.68 -3.53 -11.67
N GLU A 77 -8.07 -4.70 -11.18
CA GLU A 77 -9.38 -4.88 -10.52
C GLU A 77 -9.43 -4.11 -9.19
N VAL A 78 -8.34 -4.13 -8.41
CA VAL A 78 -8.22 -3.34 -7.18
C VAL A 78 -8.35 -1.85 -7.46
N GLU A 79 -7.69 -1.32 -8.49
CA GLU A 79 -7.81 0.07 -8.91
C GLU A 79 -9.26 0.43 -9.26
N ALA A 80 -9.95 -0.41 -10.02
CA ALA A 80 -11.35 -0.20 -10.39
C ALA A 80 -12.25 -0.16 -9.15
N ASP A 81 -12.10 -1.11 -8.23
CA ASP A 81 -12.86 -1.15 -6.97
C ASP A 81 -12.58 0.09 -6.10
N LEU A 82 -11.32 0.50 -5.94
CA LEU A 82 -10.95 1.70 -5.18
C LEU A 82 -11.51 2.99 -5.80
N LYS A 83 -11.56 3.06 -7.13
CA LYS A 83 -12.15 4.18 -7.86
C LYS A 83 -13.64 4.35 -7.54
N THR A 84 -14.40 3.25 -7.41
CA THR A 84 -15.82 3.34 -6.99
C THR A 84 -16.01 3.91 -5.58
N LEU A 85 -14.97 3.83 -4.75
CA LEU A 85 -14.95 4.35 -3.38
C LEU A 85 -14.33 5.76 -3.29
N ASN A 86 -13.98 6.39 -4.42
CA ASN A 86 -13.24 7.66 -4.50
C ASN A 86 -11.91 7.64 -3.73
N ILE A 87 -11.21 6.49 -3.74
CA ILE A 87 -9.89 6.35 -3.13
C ILE A 87 -8.83 6.30 -4.23
N PRO A 88 -7.92 7.28 -4.34
CA PRO A 88 -6.82 7.23 -5.30
C PRO A 88 -5.91 6.02 -5.08
N PHE A 89 -5.54 5.36 -6.17
CA PHE A 89 -4.56 4.27 -6.20
C PHE A 89 -3.31 4.71 -6.98
N LEU A 90 -2.15 4.62 -6.33
CA LEU A 90 -0.85 4.96 -6.93
C LEU A 90 -0.01 3.69 -7.09
N LEU A 91 0.42 3.43 -8.31
CA LEU A 91 1.39 2.38 -8.62
C LEU A 91 2.75 3.01 -8.90
N LEU A 92 3.72 2.79 -8.02
CA LEU A 92 5.09 3.29 -8.18
C LEU A 92 6.01 2.13 -8.52
N GLN A 93 6.93 2.32 -9.47
CA GLN A 93 8.01 1.38 -9.67
C GLN A 93 9.13 1.70 -8.67
N SER A 94 9.52 0.73 -7.84
CA SER A 94 10.64 0.96 -6.92
C SER A 94 11.93 1.08 -7.73
N GLN A 95 12.71 2.15 -7.52
CA GLN A 95 14.05 2.18 -8.08
C GLN A 95 14.89 1.05 -7.44
N PRO A 96 15.71 0.33 -8.23
CA PRO A 96 16.65 -0.61 -7.64
C PRO A 96 17.53 0.15 -6.64
N PRO A 97 17.85 -0.42 -5.47
CA PRO A 97 18.73 0.24 -4.52
C PRO A 97 20.02 0.62 -5.26
N LYS A 98 20.37 1.92 -5.26
CA LYS A 98 21.69 2.35 -5.74
C LYS A 98 22.70 1.56 -4.92
N ARG A 99 23.51 0.76 -5.62
CA ARG A 99 24.58 -0.03 -5.02
C ARG A 99 25.60 0.96 -4.44
N THR A 100 25.43 1.36 -3.20
CA THR A 100 26.47 2.07 -2.45
C THR A 100 27.57 1.05 -2.20
N THR A 101 28.56 1.03 -3.09
CA THR A 101 29.87 0.44 -2.80
C THR A 101 30.49 1.25 -1.68
N SER A 102 30.27 0.82 -0.44
CA SER A 102 31.16 1.17 0.66
C SER A 102 32.46 0.41 0.41
N THR A 103 33.37 1.04 -0.32
CA THR A 103 34.78 0.63 -0.36
C THR A 103 35.37 0.95 1.00
N VAL A 104 35.81 -0.10 1.69
CA VAL A 104 36.71 -0.02 2.84
C VAL A 104 38.12 0.22 2.33
#